data_AF-A0A7S1C6N1-F1
#
_entry.id   AF-A0A7S1C6N1-F1
#
_cell.length_a   1.000
_cell.length_b   1.000
_cell.length_c   1.000
_cell.angle_alpha   90.00
_cell.angle_beta   90.00
_cell.angle_gamma   90.00
#
_symmetry.space_group_name_H-M   'P 1'
#
loop_
_entity.id
_entity.type
_entity.pdbx_description
1 polymer ?
#
loop_
_entity_poly.entity_id
_entity_poly.type
_entity_poly.pdbx_seq_one_letter_code
_entity_poly.pdbx_strand_id
1 'polypeptide(L)'
;MMYGLRPLWPLARFKWLLTTGQYARNAESRLFAGNLVGQANTALVYHDRRVMALHEQSAPFVVRLLADGAWESVGHHVYGGRLDGFPMTAHPKVDPDTGEMFFIGYQGMDPKKPSVTFAAVSAAGELTHSFDVGLKRVAFMHDFACSATRAVVLDLPYLIDPKGLLEGQFIAKGDPRGLTRFGVFD
;
A
#
# COMPACT_ATOMS: atom_id res chain seq x y z
N MET A 1 17.47 -26.03 -23.51
CA MET A 1 16.49 -26.83 -22.75
C MET A 1 15.21 -26.00 -22.68
N MET A 2 14.22 -26.26 -23.54
CA MET A 2 12.96 -25.52 -23.54
C MET A 2 12.12 -25.98 -22.35
N TYR A 3 11.80 -25.08 -21.43
CA TYR A 3 10.81 -25.32 -20.40
C TYR A 3 9.44 -25.45 -21.07
N GLY A 4 8.91 -26.67 -21.12
CA GLY A 4 7.55 -26.92 -21.60
C GLY A 4 6.54 -26.28 -20.65
N LEU A 5 6.07 -25.08 -20.99
CA LEU A 5 4.98 -24.41 -20.28
C LEU A 5 3.71 -25.23 -20.49
N ARG A 6 3.29 -25.97 -19.46
CA ARG A 6 1.96 -26.57 -19.42
C ARG A 6 0.92 -25.45 -19.39
N PRO A 7 -0.21 -25.57 -20.12
CA PRO A 7 -1.27 -24.56 -20.04
C PRO A 7 -1.74 -24.46 -18.59
N LEU A 8 -1.77 -23.25 -18.01
CA LEU A 8 -2.13 -23.08 -16.58
C LEU A 8 -3.65 -23.20 -16.34
N TRP A 9 -4.44 -23.31 -17.41
CA TRP A 9 -5.90 -23.16 -17.37
C TRP A 9 -6.65 -24.34 -16.75
N PRO A 10 -6.19 -25.62 -16.85
CA PRO A 10 -6.88 -26.76 -16.22
C PRO A 10 -6.84 -26.76 -14.68
N LEU A 11 -6.04 -25.88 -14.06
CA LEU A 11 -5.86 -25.79 -12.61
C LEU A 11 -6.31 -24.42 -12.03
N ALA A 12 -6.99 -23.59 -12.83
CA ALA A 12 -7.45 -22.29 -12.37
C ALA A 12 -8.46 -22.43 -11.21
N ARG A 13 -8.00 -22.13 -9.99
CA ARG A 13 -8.85 -22.07 -8.79
C ARG A 13 -9.24 -20.63 -8.53
N PHE A 14 -10.55 -20.32 -8.64
CA PHE A 14 -11.09 -19.04 -8.23
C PHE A 14 -11.47 -19.08 -6.74
N LYS A 15 -10.96 -18.13 -5.97
CA LYS A 15 -11.33 -17.91 -4.57
C LYS A 15 -11.26 -16.41 -4.30
N TRP A 16 -12.15 -15.90 -3.45
CA TRP A 16 -12.13 -14.50 -3.02
C TRP A 16 -11.13 -14.30 -1.89
N LEU A 17 -10.25 -13.30 -2.00
CA LEU A 17 -9.41 -12.87 -0.89
C LEU A 17 -10.31 -12.33 0.22
N LEU A 18 -10.37 -13.06 1.33
CA LEU A 18 -11.07 -12.61 2.52
C LEU A 18 -10.15 -11.64 3.24
N THR A 19 -10.31 -10.36 2.93
CA THR A 19 -9.69 -9.27 3.68
C THR A 19 -10.53 -8.93 4.88
N THR A 20 -9.96 -8.15 5.77
CA THR A 20 -10.47 -7.83 7.11
C THR A 20 -11.90 -7.27 7.16
N GLY A 21 -12.41 -6.61 6.11
CA GLY A 21 -13.83 -6.25 5.99
C GLY A 21 -14.79 -7.46 5.87
N GLN A 22 -14.32 -8.58 5.35
CA GLN A 22 -15.02 -9.86 5.34
C GLN A 22 -14.65 -10.72 6.57
N TYR A 23 -13.40 -10.66 7.04
CA TYR A 23 -12.90 -11.40 8.21
C TYR A 23 -13.55 -10.95 9.52
N ALA A 24 -13.78 -9.64 9.70
CA ALA A 24 -14.41 -9.08 10.90
C ALA A 24 -15.89 -9.47 11.09
N ARG A 25 -16.54 -9.97 10.02
CA ARG A 25 -17.91 -10.51 10.11
C ARG A 25 -17.96 -11.93 10.70
N ASN A 26 -16.82 -12.62 10.78
CA ASN A 26 -16.69 -13.97 11.33
C ASN A 26 -15.87 -13.95 12.64
N ALA A 27 -16.50 -13.47 13.71
CA ALA A 27 -16.31 -13.76 15.15
C ALA A 27 -14.94 -13.73 15.86
N GLU A 28 -13.76 -13.63 15.23
CA GLU A 28 -12.47 -13.73 15.97
C GLU A 28 -11.54 -12.49 15.90
N SER A 29 -11.97 -11.38 15.31
CA SER A 29 -11.07 -10.26 14.98
C SER A 29 -10.93 -9.18 16.08
N ARG A 30 -10.78 -9.55 17.36
CA ARG A 30 -10.42 -8.58 18.42
C ARG A 30 -8.96 -8.11 18.38
N LEU A 31 -8.14 -8.68 17.49
CA LEU A 31 -6.70 -8.39 17.37
C LEU A 31 -6.36 -7.15 16.51
N PHE A 32 -7.33 -6.48 15.89
CA PHE A 32 -7.07 -5.41 14.91
C PHE A 32 -7.65 -4.03 15.28
N ALA A 33 -8.06 -3.84 16.54
CA ALA A 33 -8.48 -2.55 17.06
C ALA A 33 -7.29 -1.58 17.14
N GLY A 34 -6.95 -0.93 16.02
CA GLY A 34 -5.86 0.05 15.92
C GLY A 34 -5.16 0.13 14.57
N ASN A 35 -5.29 -0.90 13.72
CA ASN A 35 -4.59 -0.93 12.44
C ASN A 35 -5.46 -0.33 11.32
N LEU A 36 -4.85 0.34 10.35
CA LEU A 36 -5.53 0.78 9.14
C LEU A 36 -5.93 -0.45 8.33
N VAL A 37 -7.18 -0.86 8.53
CA VAL A 37 -7.79 -2.04 7.95
C VAL A 37 -8.35 -1.67 6.57
N GLY A 38 -7.84 -2.29 5.51
CA GLY A 38 -8.23 -1.97 4.13
C GLY A 38 -8.65 -3.19 3.31
N GLN A 39 -9.10 -2.92 2.09
CA GLN A 39 -9.72 -3.94 1.23
C GLN A 39 -8.72 -4.84 0.49
N ALA A 40 -7.43 -4.48 0.48
CA ALA A 40 -6.34 -5.17 -0.22
C ALA A 40 -6.69 -5.60 -1.66
N ASN A 41 -7.21 -4.66 -2.45
CA ASN A 41 -7.86 -4.91 -3.73
C ASN A 41 -7.25 -4.13 -4.92
N THR A 42 -6.17 -3.38 -4.71
CA THR A 42 -5.61 -2.49 -5.74
C THR A 42 -4.48 -3.17 -6.52
N ALA A 43 -3.54 -3.81 -5.83
CA ALA A 43 -2.36 -4.40 -6.44
C ALA A 43 -1.77 -5.54 -5.59
N LEU A 44 -0.81 -6.27 -6.17
CA LEU A 44 0.00 -7.28 -5.49
C LEU A 44 1.48 -6.91 -5.60
N VAL A 45 2.26 -7.23 -4.57
CA VAL A 45 3.73 -7.20 -4.60
C VAL A 45 4.30 -8.48 -4.00
N TYR A 46 5.45 -8.93 -4.51
CA TYR A 46 6.25 -9.97 -3.87
C TYR A 46 7.54 -9.36 -3.32
N HIS A 47 7.72 -9.44 -2.01
CA HIS A 47 8.89 -8.89 -1.31
C HIS A 47 9.09 -9.64 0.01
N ASP A 48 10.35 -9.82 0.45
CA ASP A 48 10.72 -10.61 1.63
C ASP A 48 9.96 -11.93 1.70
N ARG A 49 10.01 -12.70 0.61
CA ARG A 49 9.36 -14.02 0.46
C ARG A 49 7.85 -14.05 0.74
N ARG A 50 7.16 -12.91 0.71
CA ARG A 50 5.72 -12.79 0.95
C ARG A 50 5.04 -12.21 -0.28
N VAL A 51 3.87 -12.75 -0.63
CA VAL A 51 2.92 -12.07 -1.50
C VAL A 51 2.07 -11.17 -0.63
N MET A 52 1.98 -9.90 -1.00
CA MET A 52 1.18 -8.90 -0.28
C MET A 52 0.15 -8.29 -1.22
N ALA A 53 -1.10 -8.32 -0.80
CA ALA A 53 -2.19 -7.59 -1.42
C ALA A 53 -2.28 -6.19 -0.81
N LEU A 54 -2.45 -5.19 -1.66
CA LEU A 54 -2.24 -3.79 -1.30
C LEU A 54 -3.50 -2.96 -1.54
N HIS A 55 -3.67 -1.95 -0.68
CA HIS A 55 -4.71 -0.94 -0.77
C HIS A 55 -4.19 0.32 -0.08
N GLU A 56 -4.35 1.45 -0.78
CA GLU A 56 -3.68 2.75 -0.59
C GLU A 56 -3.83 3.37 0.83
N GLN A 57 -4.80 2.87 1.61
CA GLN A 57 -5.16 3.40 2.92
C GLN A 57 -4.98 2.38 4.05
N SER A 58 -4.15 1.35 3.84
CA SER A 58 -3.95 0.28 4.82
C SER A 58 -2.54 -0.28 4.83
N ALA A 59 -2.22 -1.02 5.89
CA ALA A 59 -1.04 -1.88 5.88
C ALA A 59 -1.20 -3.00 4.83
N PRO A 60 -0.10 -3.47 4.21
CA PRO A 60 -0.16 -4.58 3.26
C PRO A 60 -0.76 -5.83 3.88
N PHE A 61 -1.55 -6.59 3.11
CA PHE A 61 -2.19 -7.83 3.56
C PHE A 61 -1.45 -9.05 3.01
N VAL A 62 -0.90 -9.89 3.87
CA VAL A 62 -0.12 -11.06 3.47
C VAL A 62 -1.04 -12.19 2.99
N VAL A 63 -0.69 -12.71 1.82
CA VAL A 63 -1.27 -13.91 1.22
C VAL A 63 -0.19 -14.97 1.17
N ARG A 64 -0.48 -16.16 1.71
CA ARG A 64 0.45 -17.30 1.65
C ARG A 64 0.06 -18.21 0.50
N LEU A 65 1.01 -18.49 -0.38
CA LEU A 65 0.88 -19.50 -1.42
C LEU A 65 1.31 -20.87 -0.85
N LEU A 66 0.49 -21.89 -1.09
CA LEU A 66 0.72 -23.26 -0.64
C LEU A 66 1.37 -24.09 -1.75
N ALA A 67 2.01 -25.19 -1.38
CA ALA A 67 2.78 -26.04 -2.31
C ALA A 67 1.91 -26.66 -3.43
N ASP A 68 0.61 -26.83 -3.19
CA ASP A 68 -0.36 -27.36 -4.16
C ASP A 68 -0.96 -26.28 -5.08
N GLY A 69 -0.48 -25.03 -4.99
CA GLY A 69 -1.01 -23.88 -5.73
C GLY A 69 -2.26 -23.25 -5.12
N ALA A 70 -2.75 -23.77 -3.98
CA ALA A 70 -3.76 -23.07 -3.20
C ALA A 70 -3.16 -21.88 -2.45
N TRP A 71 -4.02 -21.08 -1.79
CA TRP A 71 -3.57 -19.93 -1.02
C TRP A 71 -4.51 -19.62 0.15
N GLU A 72 -3.96 -18.93 1.14
CA GLU A 72 -4.66 -18.53 2.37
C GLU A 72 -4.36 -17.07 2.75
N SER A 73 -5.36 -16.44 3.38
CA SER A 73 -5.23 -15.13 4.02
C SER A 73 -4.43 -15.27 5.31
N VAL A 74 -3.38 -14.45 5.49
CA VAL A 74 -2.59 -14.44 6.74
C VAL A 74 -2.95 -13.26 7.62
N GLY A 75 -3.03 -12.04 7.07
CA GLY A 75 -3.34 -10.83 7.82
C GLY A 75 -2.49 -9.63 7.42
N HIS A 76 -2.74 -8.49 8.05
CA HIS A 76 -1.96 -7.27 7.80
C HIS A 76 -0.53 -7.38 8.36
N HIS A 77 0.44 -6.83 7.63
CA HIS A 77 1.84 -6.79 8.02
C HIS A 77 2.26 -5.37 8.38
N VAL A 78 2.70 -5.19 9.63
CA VAL A 78 3.00 -3.86 10.23
C VAL A 78 4.48 -3.63 10.53
N TYR A 79 5.38 -4.46 9.98
CA TYR A 79 6.84 -4.32 10.11
C TYR A 79 7.32 -4.10 11.56
N GLY A 80 6.87 -4.94 12.49
CA GLY A 80 7.23 -4.84 13.91
C GLY A 80 6.64 -3.61 14.62
N GLY A 81 5.51 -3.09 14.14
CA GLY A 81 4.83 -1.91 14.67
C GLY A 81 5.27 -0.59 14.04
N ARG A 82 6.24 -0.62 13.12
CA ARG A 82 6.76 0.59 12.44
C ARG A 82 5.77 1.20 11.44
N LEU A 83 4.73 0.48 11.06
CA LEU A 83 3.58 0.99 10.30
C LEU A 83 2.30 1.15 11.13
N ASP A 84 2.37 1.11 12.47
CA ASP A 84 1.18 1.27 13.30
C ASP A 84 0.56 2.66 13.08
N GLY A 85 -0.59 2.67 12.40
CA GLY A 85 -1.32 3.89 12.04
C GLY A 85 -0.87 4.59 10.74
N PHE A 86 0.09 4.03 9.98
CA PHE A 86 0.56 4.59 8.70
C PHE A 86 0.25 3.65 7.52
N PRO A 87 -0.42 4.15 6.45
CA PRO A 87 -0.73 3.32 5.30
C PRO A 87 0.50 3.11 4.40
N MET A 88 0.46 2.07 3.59
CA MET A 88 1.41 1.81 2.52
C MET A 88 0.70 1.97 1.17
N THR A 89 1.34 2.59 0.19
CA THR A 89 0.80 2.69 -1.18
C THR A 89 0.53 1.30 -1.78
N ALA A 90 -0.40 1.25 -2.72
CA ALA A 90 -0.61 0.08 -3.56
C ALA A 90 0.49 -0.12 -4.61
N HIS A 91 1.37 0.86 -4.83
CA HIS A 91 2.35 0.82 -5.91
C HIS A 91 3.81 0.91 -5.43
N PRO A 92 4.25 0.08 -4.46
CA PRO A 92 5.64 0.08 -4.02
C PRO A 92 6.59 -0.24 -5.18
N LYS A 93 7.83 0.24 -5.09
CA LYS A 93 8.88 -0.03 -6.07
C LYS A 93 9.93 -0.90 -5.41
N VAL A 94 10.19 -2.07 -6.00
CA VAL A 94 11.30 -2.94 -5.57
C VAL A 94 12.48 -2.68 -6.50
N ASP A 95 13.61 -2.31 -5.91
CA ASP A 95 14.88 -2.19 -6.61
C ASP A 95 15.35 -3.58 -7.06
N PRO A 96 15.55 -3.81 -8.37
CA PRO A 96 15.97 -5.11 -8.88
C PRO A 96 17.41 -5.48 -8.50
N ASP A 97 18.27 -4.52 -8.20
CA ASP A 97 19.69 -4.74 -7.91
C ASP A 97 19.92 -5.03 -6.42
N THR A 98 19.26 -4.28 -5.53
CA THR A 98 19.42 -4.41 -4.07
C THR A 98 18.34 -5.26 -3.41
N GLY A 99 17.19 -5.39 -4.06
CA GLY A 99 15.98 -6.00 -3.48
C GLY A 99 15.28 -5.12 -2.44
N GLU A 100 15.74 -3.89 -2.21
CA GLU A 100 15.05 -2.94 -1.33
C GLU A 100 13.70 -2.53 -1.92
N MET A 101 12.70 -2.38 -1.07
CA MET A 101 11.37 -1.92 -1.46
C MET A 101 11.10 -0.54 -0.89
N PHE A 102 10.81 0.41 -1.77
CA PHE A 102 10.41 1.76 -1.44
C PHE A 102 8.89 1.88 -1.52
N PHE A 103 8.32 2.74 -0.69
CA PHE A 103 6.91 3.07 -0.73
C PHE A 103 6.64 4.46 -0.13
N ILE A 104 5.50 5.02 -0.51
CA ILE A 104 4.92 6.18 0.17
C ILE A 104 3.71 5.76 1.00
N GLY A 105 3.40 6.53 2.03
CA GLY A 105 2.16 6.48 2.79
C GLY A 105 1.65 7.89 3.01
N TYR A 106 0.34 8.11 2.93
CA TYR A 106 -0.23 9.44 3.18
C TYR A 106 -1.47 9.40 4.05
N GLN A 107 -1.61 10.39 4.92
CA GLN A 107 -2.77 10.56 5.80
C GLN A 107 -3.29 11.99 5.71
N GLY A 108 -4.49 12.13 5.15
CA GLY A 108 -5.16 13.43 4.95
C GLY A 108 -6.49 13.57 5.68
N MET A 109 -6.90 12.57 6.48
CA MET A 109 -8.20 12.58 7.16
C MET A 109 -8.28 13.55 8.34
N ASP A 110 -7.16 13.84 9.01
CA ASP A 110 -7.05 14.95 9.96
C ASP A 110 -6.46 16.17 9.24
N PRO A 111 -7.26 17.20 8.92
CA PRO A 111 -6.76 18.40 8.25
C PRO A 111 -5.67 19.14 9.03
N LYS A 112 -5.54 18.91 10.34
CA LYS A 112 -4.53 19.56 11.20
C LYS A 112 -3.17 18.85 11.14
N LYS A 113 -3.13 17.61 10.64
CA LYS A 113 -1.93 16.77 10.62
C LYS A 113 -1.79 16.03 9.27
N PRO A 114 -1.74 16.77 8.14
CA PRO A 114 -1.39 16.15 6.87
C PRO A 114 0.01 15.55 6.97
N SER A 115 0.17 14.31 6.51
CA SER A 115 1.49 13.68 6.43
C SER A 115 1.62 12.87 5.15
N VAL A 116 2.81 12.92 4.57
CA VAL A 116 3.23 12.06 3.46
C VAL A 116 4.59 11.51 3.83
N THR A 117 4.64 10.21 4.09
CA THR A 117 5.84 9.50 4.49
C THR A 117 6.44 8.81 3.28
N PHE A 118 7.76 8.89 3.12
CA PHE A 118 8.52 8.00 2.26
C PHE A 118 9.27 6.99 3.14
N ALA A 119 9.29 5.73 2.75
CA ALA A 119 9.93 4.67 3.51
C ALA A 119 10.63 3.64 2.61
N ALA A 120 11.62 2.97 3.20
CA ALA A 120 12.38 1.89 2.60
C ALA A 120 12.34 0.65 3.49
N VAL A 121 12.23 -0.51 2.86
CA VAL A 121 12.31 -1.84 3.47
C VAL A 121 13.44 -2.59 2.80
N SER A 122 14.34 -3.16 3.60
CA SER A 122 15.39 -4.03 3.08
C SER A 122 14.81 -5.28 2.42
N ALA A 123 15.60 -5.94 1.56
CA ALA A 123 15.24 -7.22 0.93
C ALA A 123 14.81 -8.32 1.94
N ALA A 124 15.25 -8.22 3.20
CA ALA A 124 14.92 -9.13 4.29
C ALA A 124 13.66 -8.73 5.10
N GLY A 125 12.93 -7.69 4.67
CA GLY A 125 11.66 -7.30 5.29
C GLY A 125 11.79 -6.32 6.46
N GLU A 126 12.98 -5.83 6.77
CA GLU A 126 13.18 -4.82 7.81
C GLU A 126 12.93 -3.41 7.27
N LEU A 127 12.04 -2.64 7.89
CA LEU A 127 11.84 -1.23 7.54
C LEU A 127 13.07 -0.41 7.99
N THR A 128 13.91 -0.03 7.04
CA THR A 128 15.23 0.59 7.30
C THR A 128 15.16 2.09 7.46
N HIS A 129 14.33 2.77 6.67
CA HIS A 129 14.20 4.23 6.67
C HIS A 129 12.73 4.64 6.57
N SER A 130 12.40 5.75 7.22
CA SER A 130 11.10 6.40 7.08
C SER A 130 11.23 7.86 7.48
N PHE A 131 10.69 8.77 6.66
CA PHE A 131 10.65 10.20 6.98
C PHE A 131 9.42 10.86 6.38
N ASP A 132 8.96 11.93 7.02
CA ASP A 132 7.92 12.81 6.49
C ASP A 132 8.53 13.72 5.41
N VAL A 133 7.91 13.74 4.24
CA VAL A 133 8.28 14.57 3.09
C VAL A 133 7.99 16.06 3.36
N GLY A 134 7.18 16.38 4.38
CA GLY A 134 6.94 17.76 4.83
C GLY A 134 5.94 18.52 3.95
N LEU A 135 5.06 17.80 3.24
CA LEU A 135 4.00 18.41 2.46
C LEU A 135 2.91 18.99 3.38
N LYS A 136 2.58 20.27 3.15
CA LYS A 136 1.57 21.00 3.96
C LYS A 136 0.11 20.68 3.60
N ARG A 137 -0.09 19.82 2.61
CA ARG A 137 -1.39 19.33 2.15
C ARG A 137 -1.22 17.89 1.66
N VAL A 138 -2.31 17.12 1.68
CA VAL A 138 -2.31 15.77 1.12
C VAL A 138 -3.14 15.73 -0.14
N ALA A 139 -2.46 15.45 -1.25
CA ALA A 139 -3.11 15.00 -2.47
C ALA A 139 -3.42 13.50 -2.36
N PHE A 140 -4.46 13.05 -3.06
CA PHE A 140 -4.65 11.64 -3.37
C PHE A 140 -3.48 11.18 -4.25
N MET A 141 -2.54 10.45 -3.64
CA MET A 141 -1.24 10.16 -4.22
C MET A 141 -1.16 8.68 -4.57
N HIS A 142 -1.77 8.32 -5.70
CA HIS A 142 -1.92 6.91 -6.11
C HIS A 142 -0.57 6.22 -6.31
N ASP A 143 0.37 6.92 -6.94
CA ASP A 143 1.67 6.39 -7.31
C ASP A 143 2.80 7.38 -7.01
N PHE A 144 4.03 6.91 -7.14
CA PHE A 144 5.29 7.63 -7.01
C PHE A 144 6.33 7.00 -7.94
N ALA A 145 7.48 7.63 -8.10
CA ALA A 145 8.57 7.06 -8.90
C ALA A 145 9.87 7.00 -8.11
N CYS A 146 10.71 6.01 -8.45
CA CYS A 146 12.06 5.87 -7.95
C CYS A 146 13.01 5.62 -9.12
N SER A 147 14.24 6.06 -8.96
CA SER A 147 15.41 5.72 -9.75
C SER A 147 16.52 5.28 -8.79
N ALA A 148 17.68 4.89 -9.32
CA ALA A 148 18.82 4.47 -8.52
C ALA A 148 19.29 5.51 -7.48
N THR A 149 18.99 6.80 -7.68
CA THR A 149 19.52 7.88 -6.82
C THR A 149 18.49 8.94 -6.46
N ARG A 150 17.21 8.75 -6.84
CA ARG A 150 16.17 9.76 -6.63
C ARG A 150 14.82 9.10 -6.43
N ALA A 151 14.00 9.68 -5.58
CA ALA A 151 12.57 9.42 -5.51
C ALA A 151 11.77 10.67 -5.87
N VAL A 152 10.56 10.43 -6.39
CA VAL A 152 9.62 11.45 -6.84
C VAL A 152 8.26 11.21 -6.23
N VAL A 153 7.75 12.19 -5.49
CA VAL A 153 6.38 12.23 -4.97
C VAL A 153 5.50 13.15 -5.81
N LEU A 154 4.22 12.79 -5.92
CA LEU A 154 3.26 13.45 -6.81
C LEU A 154 2.30 14.34 -6.00
N ASP A 155 2.56 15.63 -5.91
CA ASP A 155 1.58 16.57 -5.33
C ASP A 155 0.64 17.09 -6.42
N LEU A 156 -0.40 16.30 -6.67
CA LEU A 156 -1.39 16.54 -7.71
C LEU A 156 -2.54 17.44 -7.19
N PRO A 157 -3.26 18.15 -8.07
CA PRO A 157 -4.41 18.98 -7.70
C PRO A 157 -5.68 18.15 -7.46
N TYR A 158 -5.54 17.02 -6.76
CA TYR A 158 -6.64 16.14 -6.36
C TYR A 158 -6.51 15.91 -4.86
N LEU A 159 -7.18 16.73 -4.06
CA LEU A 159 -6.93 16.85 -2.62
C LEU A 159 -7.87 15.96 -1.83
N ILE A 160 -7.39 15.42 -0.70
CA ILE A 160 -8.26 14.75 0.26
C ILE A 160 -9.25 15.77 0.83
N ASP A 161 -10.55 15.45 0.77
CA ASP A 161 -11.65 16.32 1.20
C ASP A 161 -12.48 15.64 2.29
N PRO A 162 -12.08 15.73 3.58
CA PRO A 162 -12.82 15.13 4.68
C PRO A 162 -14.25 15.69 4.82
N LYS A 163 -14.47 16.95 4.42
CA LYS A 163 -15.79 17.57 4.47
C LYS A 163 -16.70 16.96 3.40
N GLY A 164 -16.21 16.86 2.16
CA GLY A 164 -16.93 16.20 1.08
C GLY A 164 -17.28 14.76 1.42
N LEU A 165 -16.38 14.02 2.08
CA LEU A 165 -16.65 12.66 2.56
C LEU A 165 -17.83 12.61 3.55
N LEU A 166 -17.91 13.55 4.50
CA LEU A 166 -19.04 13.66 5.44
C LEU A 166 -20.36 13.96 4.72
N GLU A 167 -20.29 14.62 3.57
CA GLU A 167 -21.43 14.93 2.69
C GLU A 167 -21.74 13.80 1.69
N GLY A 168 -21.07 12.64 1.81
CA GLY A 168 -21.28 11.48 0.94
C GLY A 168 -20.60 11.57 -0.43
N GLN A 169 -19.68 12.52 -0.62
CA GLN A 169 -18.87 12.64 -1.83
C GLN A 169 -17.67 11.69 -1.79
N PHE A 170 -17.02 11.53 -2.94
CA PHE A 170 -15.75 10.81 -3.00
C PHE A 170 -14.70 11.47 -2.09
N ILE A 171 -13.79 10.67 -1.52
CA ILE A 171 -12.81 11.10 -0.51
C ILE A 171 -11.83 12.17 -1.01
N ALA A 172 -11.68 12.30 -2.31
CA ALA A 172 -10.80 13.28 -2.93
C ALA A 172 -11.56 14.13 -3.95
N LYS A 173 -11.11 15.38 -4.08
CA LYS A 173 -11.74 16.38 -4.93
C LYS A 173 -10.70 17.11 -5.76
N GLY A 174 -10.99 17.27 -7.04
CA GLY A 174 -10.16 18.07 -7.94
C GLY A 174 -10.19 19.55 -7.56
N ASP A 175 -9.01 20.15 -7.46
CA ASP A 175 -8.84 21.60 -7.38
C ASP A 175 -8.57 22.16 -8.79
N PRO A 176 -9.56 22.79 -9.45
CA PRO A 176 -9.39 23.29 -10.82
C PRO A 176 -8.37 24.43 -10.93
N ARG A 177 -7.93 25.01 -9.81
CA ARG A 177 -6.88 26.05 -9.76
C ARG A 177 -5.56 25.50 -9.24
N GLY A 178 -5.53 24.24 -8.85
CA GLY A 178 -4.36 23.60 -8.26
C GLY A 178 -3.29 23.34 -9.30
N LEU A 179 -2.04 23.50 -8.89
CA LEU A 179 -0.88 23.13 -9.71
C LEU A 179 -0.50 21.67 -9.44
N THR A 180 -0.11 20.97 -10.51
CA THR A 180 0.64 19.72 -10.43
C THR A 180 2.08 20.03 -10.05
N ARG A 181 2.59 19.38 -9.00
CA ARG A 181 3.98 19.52 -8.54
C ARG A 181 4.61 18.14 -8.36
N PHE A 182 5.89 18.05 -8.66
CA PHE A 182 6.71 16.86 -8.43
C PHE A 182 7.75 17.21 -7.38
N GLY A 183 7.68 16.56 -6.22
CA GLY A 183 8.73 16.65 -5.20
C GLY A 183 9.81 15.64 -5.52
N VAL A 184 11.05 16.07 -5.66
CA VAL A 184 12.19 15.19 -5.97
C VAL A 184 13.18 15.26 -4.83
N PHE A 185 13.62 14.12 -4.32
CA PHE A 185 14.66 14.02 -3.31
C PHE A 185 15.66 12.90 -3.61
N ASP A 186 16.84 13.05 -3.03
CA ASP A 186 17.91 12.04 -3.02
C ASP A 186 17.52 10.83 -2.17
#